data_AF-A0A9W6B3U2-F1
#
_entry.id   AF-A0A9W6B3U2-F1
#
_cell.length_a   1.000
_cell.length_b   1.000
_cell.length_c   1.000
_cell.angle_alpha   90.00
_cell.angle_beta   90.00
_cell.angle_gamma   90.00
#
_symmetry.space_group_name_H-M   'P 1'
#
loop_
_entity.id
_entity.type
_entity.pdbx_description
1 polymer ?
#
loop_
_entity_poly.entity_id
_entity_poly.type
_entity_poly.pdbx_seq_one_letter_code
_entity_poly.pdbx_strand_id
1 'polypeptide(L)'
;MKKQQKLTADQSQEAFNYLMKGDHQLIVYGVLKRLNITKNHSQYDDLVQEGWLAFIKAYYQYPKPKRTKAHLNYIYQGVKWQLINYLNRVTNQSKHIDISDDEHDPLNFMPDPTTEDDYYPEMDFLYYLYQHCDQNERKYIRGVYDDLSVLEMAYKYQVARKTVYSWRRRVMSKAKRLYKY
;
A
#
# COMPACT_ATOMS: atom_id res chain seq x y z
N MET A 1 -0.89 -0.18 24.77
CA MET A 1 -0.45 1.11 24.20
C MET A 1 1.07 1.22 24.36
N LYS A 2 1.86 1.10 23.28
CA LYS A 2 3.31 1.31 23.38
C LYS A 2 3.58 2.81 23.30
N LYS A 3 4.09 3.42 24.38
CA LYS A 3 4.58 4.81 24.41
C LYS A 3 5.58 4.98 23.26
N GLN A 4 5.29 5.88 22.32
CA GLN A 4 6.32 6.40 21.42
C GLN A 4 7.30 7.18 22.29
N GLN A 5 8.46 6.59 22.58
CA GLN A 5 9.57 7.28 23.23
C GLN A 5 9.96 8.44 22.30
N LYS A 6 9.79 9.68 22.77
CA LYS A 6 10.36 10.85 22.10
C LYS A 6 11.87 10.67 22.10
N LEU A 7 12.45 10.48 20.91
CA LEU A 7 13.90 10.45 20.72
C LEU A 7 14.50 11.76 21.22
N THR A 8 15.60 11.68 21.98
CA THR A 8 16.35 12.89 22.34
C THR A 8 17.10 13.42 21.11
N ALA A 9 17.36 14.73 21.06
CA ALA A 9 18.02 15.36 19.92
C ALA A 9 19.38 14.70 19.57
N ASP A 10 20.11 14.28 20.59
CA ASP A 10 21.43 13.63 20.46
C ASP A 10 21.34 12.22 19.84
N GLN A 11 20.28 11.48 20.15
CA GLN A 11 19.97 10.20 19.51
C GLN A 11 19.57 10.40 18.04
N SER A 12 18.71 11.38 17.75
CA SER A 12 18.35 11.67 16.35
C SER A 12 19.59 11.96 15.48
N GLN A 13 20.60 12.63 16.03
CA GLN A 13 21.83 12.96 15.32
C GLN A 13 22.70 11.71 15.01
N GLU A 14 22.83 10.76 15.95
CA GLU A 14 23.62 9.54 15.73
C GLU A 14 23.04 8.67 14.60
N ALA A 15 21.71 8.44 14.62
CA ALA A 15 21.05 7.67 13.58
C ALA A 15 21.04 8.38 12.23
N PHE A 16 20.93 9.71 12.23
CA PHE A 16 21.03 10.51 11.01
C PHE A 16 22.45 10.42 10.42
N ASN A 17 23.49 10.55 11.24
CA ASN A 17 24.87 10.35 10.81
C ASN A 17 25.10 8.94 10.25
N TYR A 18 24.48 7.92 10.85
CA TYR A 18 24.55 6.55 10.33
C TYR A 18 23.85 6.41 8.97
N LEU A 19 22.68 7.03 8.80
CA LEU A 19 21.94 7.07 7.54
C LEU A 19 22.75 7.78 6.44
N MET A 20 23.39 8.90 6.76
CA MET A 20 24.19 9.70 5.83
C MET A 20 25.55 9.06 5.50
N LYS A 21 25.96 8.04 6.25
CA LYS A 21 27.25 7.39 6.06
C LYS A 21 27.18 6.28 5.00
N GLY A 22 27.93 6.46 3.92
CA GLY A 22 28.08 5.47 2.85
C GLY A 22 26.75 5.21 2.13
N ASP A 23 26.45 3.94 1.88
CA ASP A 23 25.32 3.54 1.02
C ASP A 23 24.01 3.32 1.78
N HIS A 24 23.91 3.70 3.06
CA HIS A 24 22.71 3.44 3.84
C HIS A 24 21.48 4.23 3.34
N GLN A 25 21.68 5.37 2.69
CA GLN A 25 20.61 6.10 2.01
C GLN A 25 19.96 5.27 0.89
N LEU A 26 20.73 4.39 0.23
CA LEU A 26 20.23 3.50 -0.83
C LEU A 26 19.17 2.52 -0.32
N ILE A 27 19.10 2.27 1.00
CA ILE A 27 18.02 1.47 1.60
C ILE A 27 16.68 2.17 1.37
N VAL A 28 16.60 3.48 1.58
CA VAL A 28 15.36 4.25 1.39
C VAL A 28 14.99 4.30 -0.09
N TYR A 29 15.96 4.63 -0.96
CA TYR A 29 15.73 4.64 -2.41
C TYR A 29 15.36 3.26 -2.96
N GLY A 30 15.96 2.19 -2.44
CA GLY A 30 15.67 0.82 -2.80
C GLY A 30 14.28 0.37 -2.35
N VAL A 31 13.77 0.88 -1.22
CA VAL A 31 12.38 0.67 -0.80
C VAL A 31 11.43 1.43 -1.72
N LEU A 32 11.68 2.71 -2.01
CA LEU A 32 10.84 3.52 -2.90
C LEU A 32 10.74 2.89 -4.30
N LYS A 33 11.87 2.45 -4.87
CA LYS A 33 11.90 1.74 -6.15
C LYS A 33 11.07 0.46 -6.12
N ARG A 34 11.10 -0.29 -5.02
CA ARG A 34 10.31 -1.52 -4.86
C ARG A 34 8.81 -1.26 -4.71
N LEU A 35 8.43 -0.06 -4.27
CA LEU A 35 7.04 0.41 -4.22
C LEU A 35 6.60 1.07 -5.53
N ASN A 36 7.40 0.98 -6.61
CA ASN A 36 7.18 1.64 -7.90
C ASN A 36 7.07 3.17 -7.81
N ILE A 37 7.64 3.78 -6.76
CA ILE A 37 7.73 5.23 -6.64
C ILE A 37 8.98 5.70 -7.38
N THR A 38 8.76 6.47 -8.44
CA THR A 38 9.84 7.06 -9.24
C THR A 38 9.99 8.55 -8.94
N LYS A 39 11.08 9.17 -9.40
CA LYS A 39 11.34 10.61 -9.21
C LYS A 39 10.26 11.51 -9.82
N ASN A 40 9.46 10.99 -10.75
CA ASN A 40 8.37 11.72 -11.38
C ASN A 40 7.09 11.73 -10.53
N HIS A 41 7.09 11.03 -9.40
CA HIS A 41 5.97 11.07 -8.46
C HIS A 41 5.91 12.44 -7.79
N SER A 42 4.74 13.08 -7.79
CA SER A 42 4.55 14.43 -7.23
C SER A 42 5.01 14.57 -5.79
N GLN A 43 4.83 13.52 -4.99
CA GLN A 43 5.24 13.46 -3.58
C GLN A 43 6.59 12.77 -3.34
N TYR A 44 7.46 12.68 -4.36
CA TYR A 44 8.71 11.92 -4.25
C TYR A 44 9.59 12.41 -3.10
N ASP A 45 9.81 13.72 -3.01
CA ASP A 45 10.69 14.30 -1.99
C ASP A 45 10.13 14.12 -0.57
N ASP A 46 8.81 14.24 -0.41
CA ASP A 46 8.11 13.98 0.86
C ASP A 46 8.27 12.51 1.28
N LEU A 47 8.11 11.57 0.34
CA LEU A 47 8.28 10.14 0.58
C LEU A 47 9.73 9.78 0.91
N VAL A 48 10.71 10.48 0.35
CA VAL A 48 12.13 10.35 0.72
C VAL A 48 12.34 10.79 2.17
N GLN A 49 11.82 11.96 2.56
CA GLN A 49 11.94 12.48 3.92
C GLN A 49 11.25 11.55 4.95
N GLU A 50 10.03 11.10 4.65
CA GLU A 50 9.33 10.11 5.49
C GLU A 50 10.10 8.79 5.58
N GLY A 51 10.75 8.37 4.49
CA GLY A 51 11.63 7.23 4.46
C GLY A 51 12.84 7.37 5.41
N TRP A 52 13.45 8.56 5.47
CA TRP A 52 14.54 8.85 6.42
C TRP A 52 14.06 8.83 7.88
N LEU A 53 12.89 9.42 8.17
CA LEU A 53 12.30 9.37 9.50
C LEU A 53 11.98 7.92 9.93
N ALA A 54 11.46 7.12 9.01
CA ALA A 54 11.20 5.70 9.25
C ALA A 54 12.48 4.91 9.51
N PHE A 55 13.57 5.24 8.81
CA PHE A 55 14.88 4.63 9.01
C PHE A 55 15.41 4.90 10.42
N ILE A 56 15.38 6.16 10.87
CA ILE A 56 15.82 6.56 12.21
C ILE A 56 15.02 5.83 13.29
N LYS A 57 13.69 5.77 13.14
CA LYS A 57 12.82 5.01 14.06
C LYS A 57 13.21 3.54 14.12
N ALA A 58 13.44 2.91 12.96
CA ALA A 58 13.82 1.49 12.90
C ALA A 58 15.22 1.22 13.48
N TYR A 59 16.17 2.15 13.31
CA TYR A 59 17.51 2.06 13.89
C TYR A 59 17.48 1.99 15.42
N TYR A 60 16.60 2.75 16.07
CA TYR A 60 16.44 2.74 17.53
C TYR A 60 15.61 1.59 18.06
N GLN A 61 14.64 1.11 17.28
CA GLN A 61 13.80 -0.02 17.69
C GLN A 61 14.50 -1.37 17.58
N TYR A 62 15.67 -1.43 16.95
CA TYR A 62 16.41 -2.67 16.78
C TYR A 62 17.02 -3.15 18.10
N PRO A 63 16.60 -4.32 18.64
CA PRO A 63 16.98 -4.77 19.99
C PRO A 63 18.30 -5.58 20.02
N LYS A 64 18.95 -5.77 18.88
CA LYS A 64 20.14 -6.63 18.68
C LYS A 64 21.39 -5.77 18.41
N PRO A 65 22.61 -6.35 18.45
CA PRO A 65 23.82 -5.61 18.12
C PRO A 65 23.70 -4.91 16.76
N LYS A 66 23.86 -3.58 16.78
CA LYS A 66 23.80 -2.71 15.61
C LYS A 66 24.94 -3.07 14.65
N ARG A 67 24.81 -2.66 13.38
CA ARG A 67 25.83 -2.79 12.31
C ARG A 67 26.06 -4.22 11.75
N THR A 68 25.09 -5.10 11.90
CA THR A 68 25.06 -6.42 11.21
C THR A 68 24.20 -6.37 9.94
N LYS A 69 24.36 -7.32 9.01
CA LYS A 69 23.44 -7.45 7.85
C LYS A 69 21.98 -7.61 8.29
N ALA A 70 21.74 -8.29 9.41
CA ALA A 70 20.41 -8.45 9.99
C ALA A 70 19.81 -7.11 10.46
N HIS A 71 20.64 -6.17 10.90
CA HIS A 71 20.21 -4.82 11.28
C HIS A 71 19.70 -4.03 10.07
N LEU A 72 20.45 -4.03 8.96
CA LEU A 72 20.03 -3.34 7.74
C LEU A 72 18.76 -3.94 7.14
N ASN A 73 18.61 -5.28 7.17
CA ASN A 73 17.39 -5.95 6.74
C ASN A 73 16.18 -5.55 7.59
N TYR A 74 16.36 -5.44 8.91
CA TYR A 74 15.30 -4.98 9.80
C TYR A 74 14.89 -3.54 9.48
N ILE A 75 15.86 -2.65 9.28
CA ILE A 75 15.59 -1.26 8.91
C ILE A 75 14.87 -1.18 7.56
N TYR A 76 15.33 -1.92 6.55
CA TYR A 76 14.67 -1.99 5.24
C TYR A 76 13.19 -2.37 5.36
N GLN A 77 12.89 -3.42 6.15
CA GLN A 77 11.50 -3.81 6.40
C GLN A 77 10.75 -2.69 7.11
N GLY A 78 11.31 -2.12 8.18
CA GLY A 78 10.69 -1.02 8.94
C GLY A 78 10.32 0.18 8.05
N VAL A 79 11.25 0.63 7.21
CA VAL A 79 11.02 1.72 6.24
C VAL A 79 9.89 1.37 5.28
N LYS A 80 9.91 0.16 4.71
CA LYS A 80 8.85 -0.30 3.79
C LYS A 80 7.47 -0.28 4.45
N TRP A 81 7.34 -0.82 5.65
CA TRP A 81 6.05 -0.86 6.35
C TRP A 81 5.53 0.55 6.69
N GLN A 82 6.42 1.46 7.09
CA GLN A 82 6.03 2.85 7.37
C GLN A 82 5.57 3.58 6.11
N LEU A 83 6.29 3.44 5.00
CA LEU A 83 5.90 4.08 3.73
C LEU A 83 4.56 3.55 3.19
N ILE A 84 4.32 2.23 3.27
CA ILE A 84 3.01 1.66 2.91
C ILE A 84 1.90 2.25 3.80
N ASN A 85 2.14 2.35 5.12
CA ASN A 85 1.17 2.94 6.03
C ASN A 85 0.92 4.43 5.75
N TYR A 86 1.97 5.18 5.38
CA TYR A 86 1.86 6.58 4.98
C TYR A 86 1.00 6.72 3.73
N LEU A 87 1.30 5.96 2.66
CA LEU A 87 0.52 5.98 1.43
C LEU A 87 -0.95 5.63 1.68
N ASN A 88 -1.22 4.57 2.45
CA ASN A 88 -2.58 4.19 2.79
C ASN A 88 -3.33 5.31 3.56
N ARG A 89 -2.64 6.06 4.42
CA ARG A 89 -3.25 7.21 5.11
C ARG A 89 -3.55 8.34 4.15
N VAL A 90 -2.62 8.69 3.27
CA VAL A 90 -2.84 9.72 2.25
C VAL A 90 -4.04 9.33 1.38
N THR A 91 -4.06 8.10 0.84
CA THR A 91 -5.19 7.62 0.02
C THR A 91 -6.52 7.65 0.78
N ASN A 92 -6.55 7.21 2.04
CA ASN A 92 -7.78 7.22 2.83
C ASN A 92 -8.23 8.63 3.24
N GLN A 93 -7.30 9.57 3.42
CA GLN A 93 -7.61 10.98 3.67
C GLN A 93 -8.14 11.66 2.42
N SER A 94 -7.57 11.37 1.24
CA SER A 94 -8.07 11.85 -0.04
C SER A 94 -9.50 11.35 -0.32
N LYS A 95 -9.87 10.14 0.12
CA LYS A 95 -11.26 9.65 0.03
C LYS A 95 -12.26 10.43 0.89
N HIS A 96 -11.80 11.20 1.89
CA HIS A 96 -12.65 12.00 2.78
C HIS A 96 -12.66 13.49 2.43
N ILE A 97 -11.82 13.93 1.50
CA ILE A 97 -11.81 15.29 0.98
C ILE A 97 -12.56 15.25 -0.35
N ASP A 98 -13.89 15.14 -0.25
CA ASP A 98 -14.73 15.71 -1.30
C ASP A 98 -14.45 17.22 -1.28
N ILE A 99 -13.84 17.70 -2.36
CA ILE A 99 -13.55 19.10 -2.58
C ILE A 99 -14.89 19.80 -2.73
N SER A 100 -15.37 20.44 -1.67
CA SER A 100 -16.37 21.51 -1.79
C SER A 100 -15.64 22.74 -2.34
N ASP A 101 -15.39 22.75 -3.64
CA ASP A 101 -15.12 23.99 -4.37
C ASP A 101 -16.49 24.63 -4.64
N ASP A 102 -16.77 25.73 -3.94
CA ASP A 102 -18.00 26.53 -4.02
C ASP A 102 -18.20 27.22 -5.40
N GLU A 103 -17.57 26.76 -6.49
CA GLU A 103 -17.77 27.28 -7.85
C GLU A 103 -18.09 26.21 -8.92
N HIS A 104 -18.21 24.94 -8.56
CA HIS A 104 -18.65 23.91 -9.50
C HIS A 104 -19.87 23.16 -8.96
N ASP A 105 -21.02 23.35 -9.64
CA ASP A 105 -22.22 22.54 -9.42
C ASP A 105 -21.86 21.05 -9.47
N PRO A 106 -21.98 20.30 -8.35
CA PRO A 106 -21.64 18.88 -8.27
C PRO A 106 -22.42 18.01 -9.27
N LEU A 107 -23.52 18.51 -9.84
CA LEU A 107 -24.29 17.81 -10.87
C LEU A 107 -23.64 17.83 -12.26
N ASN A 108 -22.70 18.75 -12.54
CA ASN A 108 -22.01 18.83 -13.84
C ASN A 108 -20.89 17.79 -14.02
N PHE A 109 -20.54 17.05 -12.96
CA PHE A 109 -19.59 15.94 -13.03
C PHE A 109 -20.27 14.56 -12.96
N MET A 110 -21.60 14.49 -12.97
CA MET A 110 -22.25 13.22 -13.25
C MET A 110 -21.94 12.84 -14.71
N PRO A 111 -21.33 11.67 -14.97
CA PRO A 111 -21.17 11.20 -16.34
C PRO A 111 -22.56 11.14 -16.98
N ASP A 112 -22.71 11.81 -18.12
CA ASP A 112 -23.95 11.78 -18.89
C ASP A 112 -24.27 10.31 -19.21
N PRO A 113 -25.41 9.77 -18.74
CA PRO A 113 -25.77 8.37 -18.96
C PRO A 113 -25.98 8.02 -20.44
N THR A 114 -25.83 8.98 -21.36
CA THR A 114 -25.97 8.80 -22.82
C THR A 114 -24.66 8.76 -23.60
N THR A 115 -23.49 8.83 -22.95
CA THR A 115 -22.22 8.53 -23.64
C THR A 115 -21.86 7.04 -23.51
N GLU A 116 -22.51 6.24 -24.35
CA GLU A 116 -22.06 4.90 -24.73
C GLU A 116 -20.69 5.01 -25.44
N ASP A 117 -19.58 4.90 -24.70
CA ASP A 117 -18.32 4.27 -25.13
C ASP A 117 -17.16 4.63 -24.18
N ASP A 118 -17.22 4.14 -22.93
CA ASP A 118 -16.06 4.09 -22.04
C ASP A 118 -15.56 2.64 -21.98
N TYR A 119 -14.94 2.19 -23.08
CA TYR A 119 -14.29 0.89 -23.17
C TYR A 119 -13.00 0.91 -22.33
N TYR A 120 -13.08 0.44 -21.09
CA TYR A 120 -11.92 0.21 -20.21
C TYR A 120 -11.38 -1.22 -20.38
N PRO A 121 -10.21 -1.44 -20.99
CA PRO A 121 -9.65 -2.79 -21.20
C PRO A 121 -9.35 -3.54 -19.89
N GLU A 122 -9.20 -2.82 -18.77
CA GLU A 122 -8.98 -3.40 -17.44
C GLU A 122 -10.28 -3.94 -16.80
N MET A 123 -11.43 -3.36 -17.15
CA MET A 123 -12.75 -3.89 -16.76
C MET A 123 -13.04 -5.21 -17.47
N ASP A 124 -12.52 -5.39 -18.69
CA ASP A 124 -12.65 -6.63 -19.45
C ASP A 124 -11.93 -7.80 -18.77
N PHE A 125 -10.71 -7.59 -18.25
CA PHE A 125 -9.99 -8.68 -17.58
C PHE A 125 -10.67 -9.10 -16.27
N LEU A 126 -11.17 -8.15 -15.48
CA LEU A 126 -11.88 -8.46 -14.25
C LEU A 126 -13.21 -9.18 -14.54
N TYR A 127 -13.93 -8.72 -15.56
CA TYR A 127 -15.16 -9.37 -16.04
C TYR A 127 -14.90 -10.78 -16.57
N TYR A 128 -13.85 -10.95 -17.37
CA TYR A 128 -13.42 -12.23 -17.91
C TYR A 128 -12.98 -13.19 -16.80
N LEU A 129 -12.21 -12.71 -15.83
CA LEU A 129 -11.82 -13.46 -14.64
C LEU A 129 -13.05 -13.86 -13.81
N TYR A 130 -14.03 -12.97 -13.67
CA TYR A 130 -15.28 -13.25 -12.98
C TYR A 130 -16.05 -14.40 -13.64
N GLN A 131 -16.11 -14.42 -14.98
CA GLN A 131 -16.75 -15.50 -15.74
C GLN A 131 -16.07 -16.86 -15.51
N HIS A 132 -14.73 -16.89 -15.47
CA HIS A 132 -13.92 -18.11 -15.29
C HIS A 132 -13.70 -18.53 -13.83
N CYS A 133 -14.21 -17.75 -12.86
CA CYS A 133 -14.11 -18.02 -11.44
C CYS A 133 -15.33 -18.78 -10.88
N ASP A 134 -15.08 -19.66 -9.91
CA ASP A 134 -16.13 -20.43 -9.21
C ASP A 134 -16.94 -19.54 -8.26
N GLN A 135 -18.12 -19.99 -7.82
CA GLN A 135 -19.03 -19.19 -6.99
C GLN A 135 -18.38 -18.61 -5.72
N ASN A 136 -17.45 -19.35 -5.11
CA ASN A 136 -16.72 -18.91 -3.92
C ASN A 136 -15.56 -17.94 -4.25
N GLU A 137 -15.00 -18.02 -5.44
CA GLU A 137 -13.98 -17.10 -5.94
C GLU A 137 -14.61 -15.78 -6.37
N ARG A 138 -15.81 -15.82 -6.96
CA ARG A 138 -16.64 -14.65 -7.27
C ARG A 138 -17.01 -13.87 -6.01
N LYS A 139 -17.25 -14.54 -4.88
CA LYS A 139 -17.46 -13.89 -3.57
C LYS A 139 -16.22 -13.10 -3.13
N TYR A 140 -15.03 -13.61 -3.40
CA TYR A 140 -13.80 -12.88 -3.12
C TYR A 140 -13.63 -11.66 -4.05
N ILE A 141 -13.87 -11.82 -5.36
CA ILE A 141 -13.79 -10.70 -6.32
C ILE A 141 -14.80 -9.61 -5.97
N ARG A 142 -16.05 -9.98 -5.63
CA ARG A 142 -17.07 -9.03 -5.16
C ARG A 142 -16.67 -8.34 -3.87
N GLY A 143 -16.08 -9.08 -2.92
CA GLY A 143 -15.57 -8.48 -1.68
C GLY A 143 -14.44 -7.47 -1.92
N VAL A 144 -13.60 -7.69 -2.94
CA VAL A 144 -12.56 -6.73 -3.34
C VAL A 144 -13.17 -5.52 -4.03
N TYR A 145 -14.18 -5.71 -4.88
CA TYR A 145 -14.92 -4.62 -5.53
C TYR A 145 -15.62 -3.71 -4.49
N ASP A 146 -16.17 -4.31 -3.43
CA ASP A 146 -16.82 -3.62 -2.32
C ASP A 146 -15.81 -3.01 -1.31
N ASP A 147 -14.50 -2.96 -1.61
CA ASP A 147 -13.43 -2.46 -0.73
C ASP A 147 -13.33 -3.16 0.65
N LEU A 148 -13.84 -4.40 0.77
CA LEU A 148 -13.86 -5.12 2.04
C LEU A 148 -12.50 -5.74 2.40
N SER A 149 -12.15 -5.68 3.69
CA SER A 149 -11.01 -6.43 4.20
C SER A 149 -11.31 -7.94 4.26
N VAL A 150 -10.27 -8.78 4.27
CA VAL A 150 -10.40 -10.24 4.42
C VAL A 150 -11.17 -10.63 5.68
N LEU A 151 -11.09 -9.78 6.72
CA LEU A 151 -11.79 -9.96 7.98
C LEU A 151 -13.29 -9.69 7.78
N GLU A 152 -13.67 -8.58 7.14
CA GLU A 152 -15.06 -8.24 6.83
C GLU A 152 -15.69 -9.22 5.83
N MET A 153 -14.94 -9.70 4.84
CA MET A 153 -15.40 -10.78 3.95
C MET A 153 -15.69 -12.07 4.73
N ALA A 154 -14.84 -12.43 5.70
CA ALA A 154 -15.03 -13.61 6.53
C ALA A 154 -16.32 -13.50 7.38
N TYR A 155 -16.60 -12.30 7.92
CA TYR A 155 -17.86 -12.04 8.63
C TYR A 155 -19.07 -12.02 7.69
N LYS A 156 -19.00 -11.31 6.55
CA LYS A 156 -20.07 -11.18 5.55
C LYS A 156 -20.51 -12.52 4.98
N TYR A 157 -19.55 -13.40 4.71
CA TYR A 157 -19.83 -14.74 4.15
C TYR A 157 -19.86 -15.86 5.20
N GLN A 158 -19.75 -15.53 6.49
CA GLN A 158 -19.72 -16.49 7.62
C GLN A 158 -18.73 -17.64 7.42
N VAL A 159 -17.55 -17.34 6.86
CA VAL A 159 -16.49 -18.33 6.63
C VAL A 159 -15.26 -18.02 7.47
N ALA A 160 -14.49 -19.05 7.80
CA ALA A 160 -13.21 -18.85 8.46
C ALA A 160 -12.25 -18.03 7.56
N ARG A 161 -11.43 -17.17 8.16
CA ARG A 161 -10.44 -16.34 7.42
C ARG A 161 -9.54 -17.17 6.50
N LYS A 162 -9.19 -18.40 6.91
CA LYS A 162 -8.43 -19.38 6.11
C LYS A 162 -9.08 -19.68 4.76
N THR A 163 -10.41 -19.69 4.72
CA THR A 163 -11.21 -19.97 3.53
C THR A 163 -11.16 -18.80 2.54
N VAL A 164 -11.23 -17.56 3.03
CA VAL A 164 -11.06 -16.35 2.20
C VAL A 164 -9.64 -16.29 1.60
N TYR A 165 -8.60 -16.64 2.38
CA TYR A 165 -7.23 -16.75 1.86
C TYR A 165 -7.07 -17.88 0.82
N SER A 166 -7.85 -18.96 0.93
CA SER A 166 -7.90 -20.01 -0.08
C SER A 166 -8.54 -19.51 -1.38
N TRP A 167 -9.66 -18.78 -1.29
CA TRP A 167 -10.32 -18.14 -2.44
C TRP A 167 -9.37 -17.18 -3.16
N ARG A 168 -8.69 -16.30 -2.41
CA ARG A 168 -7.66 -15.41 -2.95
C ARG A 168 -6.59 -16.18 -3.72
N ARG A 169 -6.05 -17.25 -3.15
CA ARG A 169 -5.01 -18.06 -3.81
C ARG A 169 -5.51 -18.66 -5.11
N ARG A 170 -6.74 -19.18 -5.15
CA ARG A 170 -7.30 -19.78 -6.36
C ARG A 170 -7.61 -18.75 -7.43
N VAL A 171 -8.19 -17.61 -7.06
CA VAL A 171 -8.40 -16.46 -7.96
C VAL A 171 -7.07 -16.00 -8.57
N MET A 172 -6.03 -15.84 -7.75
CA MET A 172 -4.70 -15.44 -8.24
C MET A 172 -4.07 -16.49 -9.17
N SER A 173 -4.25 -17.79 -8.91
CA SER A 173 -3.78 -18.85 -9.80
C SER A 173 -4.51 -18.83 -11.15
N LYS A 174 -5.83 -18.59 -11.15
CA LYS A 174 -6.63 -18.47 -12.38
C LYS A 174 -6.28 -17.20 -13.15
N ALA A 175 -6.16 -16.06 -12.48
CA ALA A 175 -5.71 -14.80 -13.08
C ALA A 175 -4.33 -14.93 -13.73
N LYS A 176 -3.36 -15.57 -13.06
CA LYS A 176 -2.04 -15.84 -13.64
C LYS A 176 -2.08 -16.72 -14.88
N ARG A 177 -3.00 -17.68 -14.94
CA ARG A 177 -3.17 -18.54 -16.12
C ARG A 177 -3.77 -17.77 -17.29
N LEU A 178 -4.72 -16.87 -17.01
CA LEU A 178 -5.40 -16.05 -18.00
C LEU A 178 -4.53 -14.89 -18.52
N TYR A 179 -3.63 -14.35 -17.70
CA TYR A 179 -2.69 -13.29 -18.08
C TYR A 179 -1.47 -13.79 -18.87
N LYS A 180 -1.28 -15.12 -18.99
CA LYS A 180 -0.11 -15.73 -19.68
C LYS A 180 -0.43 -16.19 -21.11
N TYR A 181 -1.55 -15.73 -21.66
CA TYR A 181 -1.92 -15.76 -23.08
C TYR A 181 -2.07 -14.32 -23.54
#